data_AF-A0A924SQS1-F1
#
_entry.id   AF-A0A924SQS1-F1
#
_cell.length_a   1.000
_cell.length_b   1.000
_cell.length_c   1.000
_cell.angle_alpha   90.00
_cell.angle_beta   90.00
_cell.angle_gamma   90.00
#
_symmetry.space_group_name_H-M   'P 1'
#
loop_
_entity.id
_entity.type
_entity.pdbx_description
1 polymer ?
#
loop_
_entity_poly.entity_id
_entity_poly.type
_entity_poly.pdbx_seq_one_letter_code
_entity_poly.pdbx_strand_id
1 'polypeptide(L)'
;MQQASTISVVITTYNRPDALTAVVEACFAQSDKNFEIIIADDGSTANTKECIRALKLRSPVPFEHVWQPDEGFRAAMVRNRGILAARGEYIIFLDGDCIPQRDFVAQHRKLAYPGYLVSGSRVLLSEAMTARVLAERIDLPGASALRKLCFRLGGHFNKLMQVLIRWPDLWRERRGFSWRRIKSCNLGVWRSDLDLVNGFDESFSGWGHEDSDLVVRLFNAGVLRKDGAFATEVFHLWHPEALRDHALSNRRVVLERAANKTVLAIKGLNTRKAS
;
A
#
# COMPACT_ATOMS: atom_id res chain seq x y z
N MET A 1 -0.92 18.04 -18.30
CA MET A 1 -0.30 17.74 -16.98
C MET A 1 0.56 16.50 -17.14
N GLN A 2 1.78 16.52 -16.58
CA GLN A 2 2.75 15.44 -16.74
C GLN A 2 2.41 14.31 -15.76
N GLN A 3 2.19 13.09 -16.27
CA GLN A 3 2.00 11.89 -15.46
C GLN A 3 3.34 11.39 -14.90
N ALA A 4 3.32 10.63 -13.81
CA ALA A 4 4.53 10.08 -13.20
C ALA A 4 5.34 9.23 -14.21
N SER A 5 6.61 9.61 -14.41
CA SER A 5 7.51 8.97 -15.39
C SER A 5 8.01 7.61 -14.89
N THR A 6 8.26 7.50 -13.58
CA THR A 6 8.79 6.32 -12.91
C THR A 6 7.99 6.04 -11.63
N ILE A 7 7.77 4.75 -11.36
CA ILE A 7 6.96 4.30 -10.22
C ILE A 7 7.72 3.24 -9.43
N SER A 8 7.69 3.33 -8.10
CA SER A 8 8.13 2.27 -7.20
C SER A 8 6.94 1.73 -6.42
N VAL A 9 6.72 0.41 -6.47
CA VAL A 9 5.74 -0.28 -5.64
C VAL A 9 6.44 -0.81 -4.40
N VAL A 10 6.21 -0.17 -3.26
CA VAL A 10 6.76 -0.57 -1.96
C VAL A 10 5.77 -1.50 -1.29
N ILE A 11 6.13 -2.79 -1.21
CA ILE A 11 5.29 -3.87 -0.67
C ILE A 11 5.76 -4.21 0.75
N THR A 12 4.94 -3.95 1.77
CA THR A 12 5.28 -4.30 3.15
C THR A 12 4.92 -5.74 3.48
N THR A 13 5.80 -6.47 4.18
CA THR A 13 5.55 -7.86 4.57
C THR A 13 6.06 -8.19 5.97
N TYR A 14 5.44 -9.18 6.60
CA TYR A 14 5.86 -9.76 7.86
C TYR A 14 5.34 -11.20 7.96
N ASN A 15 6.24 -12.19 7.98
CA ASN A 15 5.99 -13.62 8.26
C ASN A 15 4.77 -14.24 7.53
N ARG A 16 4.50 -13.82 6.28
CA ARG A 16 3.38 -14.33 5.46
C ARG A 16 3.78 -14.59 4.00
N PRO A 17 4.70 -15.54 3.73
CA PRO A 17 5.28 -15.77 2.40
C PRO A 17 4.28 -16.25 1.34
N ASP A 18 3.25 -16.98 1.75
CA ASP A 18 2.15 -17.46 0.90
C ASP A 18 1.36 -16.29 0.29
N ALA A 19 0.92 -15.34 1.13
CA ALA A 19 0.25 -14.13 0.69
C ALA A 19 1.16 -13.24 -0.14
N LEU A 20 2.40 -13.04 0.32
CA LEU A 20 3.39 -12.23 -0.38
C LEU A 20 3.63 -12.75 -1.80
N THR A 21 3.72 -14.07 -1.96
CA THR A 21 3.86 -14.71 -3.28
C THR A 21 2.70 -14.32 -4.19
N ALA A 22 1.45 -14.44 -3.73
CA ALA A 22 0.28 -14.10 -4.53
C ALA A 22 0.24 -12.62 -4.93
N VAL A 23 0.64 -11.72 -4.03
CA VAL A 23 0.72 -10.28 -4.30
C VAL A 23 1.80 -9.97 -5.33
N VAL A 24 3.01 -10.49 -5.14
CA VAL A 24 4.14 -10.24 -6.05
C VAL A 24 3.90 -10.85 -7.43
N GLU A 25 3.32 -12.05 -7.52
CA GLU A 25 2.94 -12.66 -8.81
C GLU A 25 1.87 -11.82 -9.54
N ALA A 26 0.94 -11.19 -8.82
CA ALA A 26 0.00 -10.24 -9.41
C ALA A 26 0.67 -8.93 -9.87
N CYS A 27 1.72 -8.46 -9.17
CA CYS A 27 2.58 -7.38 -9.64
C CYS A 27 3.36 -7.78 -10.91
N PHE A 28 3.88 -9.01 -10.99
CA PHE A 28 4.60 -9.49 -12.17
C PHE A 28 3.74 -9.49 -13.43
N ALA A 29 2.42 -9.59 -13.29
CA ALA A 29 1.46 -9.61 -14.38
C ALA A 29 0.70 -8.28 -14.57
N GLN A 30 1.23 -7.15 -14.07
CA GLN A 30 0.73 -5.82 -14.41
C GLN A 30 0.84 -5.54 -15.92
N SER A 31 -0.12 -4.81 -16.49
CA SER A 31 -0.08 -4.39 -17.90
C SER A 31 0.97 -3.33 -18.18
N ASP A 32 1.29 -2.51 -17.18
CA ASP A 32 2.35 -1.52 -17.20
C ASP A 32 3.60 -2.09 -16.54
N LYS A 33 4.70 -2.19 -17.29
CA LYS A 33 5.98 -2.75 -16.80
C LYS A 33 7.00 -1.70 -16.38
N ASN A 34 6.68 -0.40 -16.54
CA ASN A 34 7.61 0.67 -16.21
C ASN A 34 7.52 1.06 -14.72
N PHE A 35 7.87 0.10 -13.86
CA PHE A 35 7.92 0.28 -12.41
C PHE A 35 8.96 -0.67 -11.82
N GLU A 36 9.32 -0.46 -10.56
CA GLU A 36 10.11 -1.41 -9.77
C GLU A 36 9.33 -1.90 -8.55
N ILE A 37 9.73 -3.05 -8.02
CA ILE A 37 9.18 -3.65 -6.81
C ILE A 37 10.21 -3.53 -5.69
N ILE A 38 9.77 -3.09 -4.52
CA ILE A 38 10.62 -3.04 -3.32
C ILE A 38 9.86 -3.77 -2.22
N ILE A 39 10.39 -4.91 -1.81
CA ILE A 39 9.86 -5.63 -0.65
C ILE A 39 10.46 -5.00 0.61
N ALA A 40 9.60 -4.47 1.46
CA ALA A 40 9.90 -3.87 2.75
C ALA A 40 9.51 -4.85 3.86
N ASP A 41 10.49 -5.64 4.33
CA ASP A 41 10.31 -6.73 5.28
C ASP A 41 10.59 -6.30 6.73
N ASP A 42 9.54 -6.32 7.57
CA ASP A 42 9.55 -5.88 8.97
C ASP A 42 10.02 -6.98 9.94
N GLY A 43 11.15 -7.63 9.63
CA GLY A 43 11.72 -8.65 10.52
C GLY A 43 11.23 -10.07 10.30
N SER A 44 10.84 -10.44 9.08
CA SER A 44 10.47 -11.83 8.84
C SER A 44 11.62 -12.82 9.05
N THR A 45 11.24 -14.05 9.34
CA THR A 45 12.12 -15.22 9.50
C THR A 45 12.69 -15.70 8.15
N ALA A 46 13.59 -16.70 8.21
CA ALA A 46 14.30 -17.25 7.06
C ALA A 46 13.37 -17.70 5.91
N ASN A 47 12.21 -18.29 6.24
CA ASN A 47 11.25 -18.76 5.23
C ASN A 47 10.78 -17.63 4.30
N THR A 48 10.39 -16.48 4.85
CA THR A 48 9.99 -15.32 4.04
C THR A 48 11.16 -14.78 3.22
N LYS A 49 12.37 -14.73 3.79
CA LYS A 49 13.56 -14.27 3.09
C LYS A 49 13.91 -15.17 1.89
N GLU A 50 13.77 -16.48 2.05
CA GLU A 50 13.97 -17.47 0.97
C GLU A 50 12.90 -17.32 -0.12
N CYS A 51 11.64 -17.13 0.27
CA CYS A 51 10.54 -16.82 -0.64
C CYS A 51 10.83 -15.55 -1.47
N ILE A 52 11.25 -14.46 -0.82
CA ILE A 52 11.61 -13.21 -1.50
C ILE A 52 12.77 -13.42 -2.47
N ARG A 53 13.79 -14.19 -2.08
CA ARG A 53 14.92 -14.52 -2.97
C ARG A 53 14.45 -15.27 -4.22
N ALA A 54 13.55 -16.24 -4.07
CA ALA A 54 12.98 -16.99 -5.19
C ALA A 54 12.14 -16.10 -6.12
N LEU A 55 11.37 -15.16 -5.56
CA LEU A 55 10.61 -14.17 -6.32
C LEU A 55 11.53 -13.22 -7.09
N LYS A 56 12.59 -12.69 -6.45
CA LYS A 56 13.57 -11.79 -7.08
C LYS A 56 14.21 -12.40 -8.32
N LEU A 57 14.58 -13.68 -8.26
CA LEU A 57 15.19 -14.41 -9.39
C LEU A 57 14.30 -14.51 -10.64
N ARG A 58 12.98 -14.40 -10.46
CA ARG A 58 11.99 -14.54 -11.53
C ARG A 58 11.30 -13.23 -11.89
N SER A 59 11.71 -12.11 -11.29
CA SER A 59 11.03 -10.83 -11.45
C SER A 59 11.21 -10.29 -12.89
N PRO A 60 10.12 -9.92 -13.58
CA PRO A 60 10.19 -9.29 -14.91
C PRO A 60 10.50 -7.79 -14.85
N VAL A 61 10.59 -7.22 -13.65
CA VAL A 61 10.87 -5.79 -13.39
C VAL A 61 11.98 -5.69 -12.33
N PRO A 62 12.65 -4.53 -12.19
CA PRO A 62 13.63 -4.34 -11.12
C PRO A 62 13.01 -4.65 -9.76
N PHE A 63 13.75 -5.39 -8.95
CA PHE A 63 13.24 -5.97 -7.70
C PHE A 63 14.29 -5.82 -6.60
N GLU A 64 13.91 -5.14 -5.52
CA GLU A 64 14.76 -4.94 -4.37
C GLU A 64 14.11 -5.44 -3.08
N HIS A 65 14.94 -5.83 -2.12
CA HIS A 65 14.49 -6.31 -0.82
C HIS A 65 15.23 -5.55 0.28
N VAL A 66 14.48 -4.79 1.07
CA VAL A 66 14.98 -4.16 2.29
C VAL A 66 14.39 -4.88 3.50
N TRP A 67 15.24 -5.18 4.45
CA TRP A 67 14.89 -5.90 5.67
C TRP A 67 15.31 -5.11 6.89
N GLN A 68 14.59 -5.27 8.00
CA GLN A 68 14.98 -4.76 9.31
C GLN A 68 14.85 -5.84 10.38
N PRO A 69 15.60 -5.77 11.50
CA PRO A 69 15.42 -6.71 12.61
C PRO A 69 13.98 -6.76 13.11
N ASP A 70 13.55 -7.89 13.66
CA ASP A 70 12.27 -8.00 14.35
C ASP A 70 12.41 -7.40 15.76
N GLU A 71 11.84 -6.21 15.96
CA GLU A 71 11.74 -5.57 17.28
C GLU A 71 10.30 -5.10 17.51
N GLY A 72 9.34 -5.96 17.14
CA GLY A 72 7.92 -5.67 17.18
C GLY A 72 7.41 -4.88 15.98
N PHE A 73 6.15 -4.42 16.06
CA PHE A 73 5.46 -3.79 14.93
C PHE A 73 6.05 -2.41 14.61
N ARG A 74 6.81 -2.32 13.49
CA ARG A 74 7.53 -1.11 13.05
C ARG A 74 7.28 -0.82 11.58
N ALA A 75 6.02 -0.91 11.16
CA ALA A 75 5.59 -0.69 9.79
C ALA A 75 5.98 0.71 9.23
N ALA A 76 5.96 1.75 10.06
CA ALA A 76 6.44 3.09 9.66
C ALA A 76 7.93 3.05 9.25
N MET A 77 8.74 2.36 10.06
CA MET A 77 10.17 2.23 9.86
C MET A 77 10.50 1.48 8.57
N VAL A 78 9.84 0.34 8.35
CA VAL A 78 10.11 -0.49 7.16
C VAL A 78 9.65 0.21 5.88
N ARG A 79 8.54 0.96 5.93
CA ARG A 79 8.07 1.78 4.80
C ARG A 79 9.06 2.89 4.46
N ASN A 80 9.65 3.56 5.46
CA ASN A 80 10.72 4.53 5.24
C ASN A 80 11.95 3.91 4.59
N ARG A 81 12.36 2.70 5.01
CA ARG A 81 13.44 1.95 4.32
C ARG A 81 13.09 1.68 2.85
N GLY A 82 11.83 1.32 2.58
CA GLY A 82 11.33 1.17 1.21
C GLY A 82 11.39 2.45 0.39
N ILE A 83 11.02 3.61 0.97
CA ILE A 83 11.11 4.93 0.32
C ILE A 83 12.57 5.27 -0.05
N LEU A 84 13.51 4.97 0.84
CA LEU A 84 14.94 5.24 0.62
C LEU A 84 15.54 4.34 -0.45
N ALA A 85 15.11 3.08 -0.56
CA ALA A 85 15.55 2.17 -1.61
C ALA A 85 14.88 2.42 -2.97
N ALA A 86 13.73 3.10 -2.96
CA ALA A 86 13.01 3.44 -4.18
C ALA A 86 13.78 4.43 -5.05
N ARG A 87 13.66 4.28 -6.37
CA ARG A 87 14.17 5.19 -7.41
C ARG A 87 13.06 5.93 -8.15
N GLY A 88 11.82 5.47 -8.04
CA GLY A 88 10.65 6.10 -8.63
C GLY A 88 10.32 7.45 -7.99
N GLU A 89 9.82 8.37 -8.80
CA GLU A 89 9.31 9.67 -8.38
C GLU A 89 7.93 9.57 -7.73
N TYR A 90 7.17 8.53 -8.09
CA TYR A 90 5.87 8.22 -7.49
C TYR A 90 5.92 6.87 -6.78
N ILE A 91 5.54 6.85 -5.50
CA ILE A 91 5.62 5.68 -4.64
C ILE A 91 4.21 5.16 -4.38
N ILE A 92 3.97 3.89 -4.70
CA ILE A 92 2.75 3.18 -4.36
C ILE A 92 3.04 2.25 -3.19
N PHE A 93 2.45 2.52 -2.04
CA PHE A 93 2.44 1.59 -0.91
C PHE A 93 1.37 0.52 -1.13
N LEU A 94 1.76 -0.73 -0.93
CA LEU A 94 0.90 -1.91 -1.04
C LEU A 94 1.20 -2.86 0.13
N ASP A 95 0.17 -3.40 0.78
CA ASP A 95 0.41 -4.41 1.82
C ASP A 95 0.63 -5.79 1.16
N GLY A 96 1.48 -6.63 1.76
CA GLY A 96 1.86 -7.95 1.27
C GLY A 96 0.74 -9.01 1.28
N ASP A 97 -0.48 -8.60 1.58
CA ASP A 97 -1.71 -9.38 1.53
C ASP A 97 -2.79 -8.74 0.63
N CYS A 98 -2.43 -7.70 -0.12
CA CYS A 98 -3.31 -7.00 -1.05
C CYS A 98 -2.95 -7.34 -2.50
N ILE A 99 -3.72 -8.23 -3.14
CA ILE A 99 -3.49 -8.65 -4.54
C ILE A 99 -4.01 -7.55 -5.49
N PRO A 100 -3.15 -6.86 -6.27
CA PRO A 100 -3.57 -5.79 -7.16
C PRO A 100 -4.25 -6.31 -8.44
N GLN A 101 -5.15 -5.51 -9.00
CA GLN A 101 -5.69 -5.75 -10.34
C GLN A 101 -4.64 -5.59 -11.45
N ARG A 102 -4.88 -6.18 -12.64
CA ARG A 102 -3.91 -6.22 -13.76
C ARG A 102 -3.47 -4.84 -14.27
N ASP A 103 -4.32 -3.83 -14.13
CA ASP A 103 -4.07 -2.45 -14.56
C ASP A 103 -3.70 -1.51 -13.40
N PHE A 104 -3.46 -2.04 -12.19
CA PHE A 104 -3.27 -1.24 -10.97
C PHE A 104 -2.17 -0.17 -11.09
N VAL A 105 -0.98 -0.53 -11.59
CA VAL A 105 0.11 0.45 -11.79
C VAL A 105 -0.26 1.50 -12.84
N ALA A 106 -0.86 1.07 -13.96
CA ALA A 106 -1.31 1.98 -15.01
C ALA A 106 -2.37 2.97 -14.51
N GLN A 107 -3.29 2.53 -13.64
CA GLN A 107 -4.33 3.37 -13.06
C GLN A 107 -3.75 4.35 -12.05
N HIS A 108 -2.80 3.92 -11.21
CA HIS A 108 -2.05 4.85 -10.36
C HIS A 108 -1.29 5.89 -11.18
N ARG A 109 -0.60 5.51 -12.27
CA ARG A 109 0.07 6.46 -13.16
C ARG A 109 -0.89 7.51 -13.73
N LYS A 110 -2.07 7.08 -14.19
CA LYS A 110 -3.11 7.98 -14.70
C LYS A 110 -3.62 8.96 -13.65
N LEU A 111 -3.69 8.53 -12.39
CA LEU A 111 -4.18 9.35 -11.27
C LEU A 111 -3.08 10.13 -10.55
N ALA A 112 -1.81 9.92 -10.89
CA ALA A 112 -0.67 10.61 -10.28
C ALA A 112 -0.53 12.03 -10.84
N TYR A 113 -1.02 13.01 -10.09
CA TYR A 113 -0.84 14.44 -10.37
C TYR A 113 -0.05 15.08 -9.23
N PRO A 114 0.95 15.93 -9.51
CA PRO A 114 1.68 16.65 -8.46
C PRO A 114 0.73 17.43 -7.55
N GLY A 115 1.01 17.42 -6.24
CA GLY A 115 0.14 18.02 -5.22
C GLY A 115 -1.08 17.18 -4.85
N TYR A 116 -1.23 15.98 -5.41
CA TYR A 116 -2.28 15.03 -5.03
C TYR A 116 -1.69 13.66 -4.65
N LEU A 117 -2.13 13.14 -3.51
CA LEU A 117 -2.02 11.71 -3.17
C LEU A 117 -3.23 10.93 -3.71
N VAL A 118 -3.06 9.64 -3.99
CA VAL A 118 -4.14 8.73 -4.42
C VAL A 118 -4.42 7.72 -3.32
N SER A 119 -5.60 7.79 -2.71
CA SER A 119 -6.05 6.79 -1.76
C SER A 119 -6.81 5.68 -2.49
N GLY A 120 -6.34 4.44 -2.45
CA GLY A 120 -7.00 3.36 -3.16
C GLY A 120 -8.13 2.66 -2.40
N SER A 121 -8.73 1.67 -3.05
CA SER A 121 -9.85 0.88 -2.52
C SER A 121 -9.45 -0.58 -2.38
N ARG A 122 -10.00 -1.24 -1.37
CA ARG A 122 -9.84 -2.68 -1.14
C ARG A 122 -11.16 -3.43 -1.22
N VAL A 123 -11.12 -4.60 -1.84
CA VAL A 123 -12.16 -5.63 -1.77
C VAL A 123 -11.72 -6.65 -0.73
N LEU A 124 -12.49 -6.79 0.34
CA LEU A 124 -12.19 -7.72 1.42
C LEU A 124 -12.63 -9.11 1.01
N LEU A 125 -11.73 -10.07 1.13
CA LEU A 125 -12.03 -11.49 0.96
C LEU A 125 -12.51 -12.11 2.27
N SER A 126 -13.34 -13.14 2.17
CA SER A 126 -13.61 -14.01 3.31
C SER A 126 -12.39 -14.90 3.61
N GLU A 127 -12.32 -15.42 4.84
CA GLU A 127 -11.30 -16.41 5.24
C GLU A 127 -11.30 -17.62 4.31
N ALA A 128 -12.48 -18.21 4.06
CA ALA A 128 -12.62 -19.35 3.17
C ALA A 128 -12.13 -19.07 1.74
N MET A 129 -12.40 -17.86 1.22
CA MET A 129 -11.92 -17.48 -0.11
C MET A 129 -10.40 -17.29 -0.14
N THR A 130 -9.85 -16.70 0.93
CA THR A 130 -8.40 -16.51 1.08
C THR A 130 -7.67 -17.85 1.07
N ALA A 131 -8.14 -18.82 1.86
CA ALA A 131 -7.59 -20.17 1.89
C ALA A 131 -7.61 -20.82 0.50
N ARG A 132 -8.73 -20.72 -0.22
CA ARG A 132 -8.85 -21.25 -1.59
C ARG A 132 -7.92 -20.56 -2.58
N VAL A 133 -7.81 -19.23 -2.53
CA VAL A 133 -6.94 -18.46 -3.42
C VAL A 133 -5.48 -18.87 -3.27
N LEU A 134 -5.03 -19.06 -2.02
CA LEU A 134 -3.65 -19.43 -1.72
C LEU A 134 -3.38 -20.91 -2.04
N ALA A 135 -4.29 -21.82 -1.69
CA ALA A 135 -4.12 -23.26 -1.95
C ALA A 135 -4.19 -23.61 -3.44
N GLU A 136 -5.17 -23.06 -4.16
CA GLU A 136 -5.40 -23.36 -5.59
C GLU A 136 -4.67 -22.38 -6.53
N ARG A 137 -3.95 -21.39 -5.99
CA ARG A 137 -3.31 -20.29 -6.75
C ARG A 137 -4.27 -19.58 -7.72
N ILE A 138 -5.45 -19.20 -7.22
CA ILE A 138 -6.49 -18.58 -8.05
C ILE A 138 -6.06 -17.18 -8.48
N ASP A 139 -5.96 -16.95 -9.79
CA ASP A 139 -5.81 -15.61 -10.38
C ASP A 139 -7.11 -14.79 -10.27
N LEU A 140 -7.29 -14.10 -9.13
CA LEU A 140 -8.44 -13.21 -8.90
C LEU A 140 -8.52 -12.04 -9.90
N PRO A 141 -7.42 -11.32 -10.20
CA PRO A 141 -7.46 -10.26 -11.21
C PRO A 141 -7.92 -10.74 -12.59
N GLY A 142 -7.41 -11.88 -13.05
CA GLY A 142 -7.74 -12.48 -14.34
C GLY A 142 -9.08 -13.22 -14.40
N ALA A 143 -9.76 -13.43 -13.25
CA ALA A 143 -11.07 -14.08 -13.23
C ALA A 143 -12.11 -13.29 -14.06
N SER A 144 -12.94 -14.03 -14.80
CA SER A 144 -14.04 -13.47 -15.60
C SER A 144 -15.08 -12.76 -14.73
N ALA A 145 -15.86 -11.86 -15.35
CA ALA A 145 -16.93 -11.14 -14.66
C ALA A 145 -17.96 -12.09 -14.02
N LEU A 146 -18.32 -13.17 -14.72
CA LEU A 146 -19.22 -14.19 -14.20
C LEU A 146 -18.64 -14.87 -12.96
N ARG A 147 -17.35 -15.25 -12.99
CA ARG A 147 -16.68 -15.89 -11.85
C ARG A 147 -16.62 -14.94 -10.65
N LYS A 148 -16.30 -13.66 -10.87
CA LYS A 148 -16.30 -12.61 -9.84
C LYS A 148 -17.71 -12.40 -9.25
N LEU A 149 -18.76 -12.45 -10.08
CA LEU A 149 -20.15 -12.41 -9.62
C LEU A 149 -20.49 -13.63 -8.75
N CYS A 150 -20.12 -14.84 -9.16
CA CYS A 150 -20.32 -16.05 -8.35
C CYS A 150 -19.63 -15.94 -6.99
N PHE A 151 -18.39 -15.44 -6.93
CA PHE A 151 -17.70 -15.18 -5.67
C PHE A 151 -18.45 -14.17 -4.79
N ARG A 152 -18.99 -13.10 -5.39
CA ARG A 152 -19.80 -12.11 -4.64
C ARG A 152 -21.09 -12.72 -4.10
N LEU A 153 -21.80 -13.52 -4.89
CA LEU A 153 -23.05 -14.18 -4.48
C LEU A 153 -22.79 -15.23 -3.39
N GLY A 154 -21.64 -15.90 -3.42
CA GLY A 154 -21.18 -16.80 -2.36
C GLY A 154 -20.64 -16.10 -1.10
N GLY A 155 -20.76 -14.78 -0.98
CA GLY A 155 -20.31 -14.04 0.21
C GLY A 155 -18.78 -13.87 0.34
N HIS A 156 -18.02 -14.17 -0.71
CA HIS A 156 -16.56 -14.11 -0.68
C HIS A 156 -15.96 -12.73 -0.95
N PHE A 157 -16.74 -11.82 -1.56
CA PHE A 157 -16.36 -10.42 -1.81
C PHE A 157 -17.33 -9.48 -1.12
N ASN A 158 -16.82 -8.40 -0.52
CA ASN A 158 -17.70 -7.31 -0.05
C ASN A 158 -18.10 -6.33 -1.18
N LYS A 159 -17.38 -6.30 -2.30
CA LYS A 159 -17.61 -5.37 -3.41
C LYS A 159 -17.43 -6.06 -4.77
N LEU A 160 -18.36 -5.82 -5.69
CA LEU A 160 -18.29 -6.36 -7.05
C LEU A 160 -18.10 -5.26 -8.11
N MET A 161 -18.88 -4.18 -8.04
CA MET A 161 -18.86 -3.15 -9.09
C MET A 161 -17.49 -2.49 -9.26
N GLN A 162 -16.77 -2.29 -8.16
CA GLN A 162 -15.41 -1.72 -8.17
C GLN A 162 -14.38 -2.60 -8.88
N VAL A 163 -14.62 -3.92 -8.98
CA VAL A 163 -13.72 -4.83 -9.71
C VAL A 163 -14.13 -5.10 -11.15
N LEU A 164 -15.33 -4.67 -11.55
CA LEU A 164 -15.87 -4.85 -12.90
C LEU A 164 -15.84 -3.56 -13.71
N ILE A 165 -15.96 -2.40 -13.05
CA ILE A 165 -16.09 -1.10 -13.71
C ILE A 165 -14.87 -0.24 -13.39
N ARG A 166 -14.38 0.45 -14.43
CA ARG A 166 -13.39 1.51 -14.32
C ARG A 166 -14.06 2.86 -14.48
N TRP A 167 -13.93 3.71 -13.46
CA TRP A 167 -14.38 5.10 -13.55
C TRP A 167 -13.24 5.97 -14.08
N PRO A 168 -13.48 6.92 -14.99
CA PRO A 168 -12.43 7.81 -15.51
C PRO A 168 -11.88 8.76 -14.44
N ASP A 169 -10.83 9.53 -14.76
CA ASP A 169 -10.29 10.58 -13.88
C ASP A 169 -11.18 11.84 -13.90
N LEU A 170 -12.43 11.69 -13.44
CA LEU A 170 -13.42 12.75 -13.36
C LEU A 170 -13.96 12.84 -11.93
N TRP A 171 -13.92 14.05 -11.35
CA TRP A 171 -14.42 14.37 -10.00
C TRP A 171 -13.85 13.52 -8.87
N ARG A 172 -12.59 13.10 -9.01
CA ARG A 172 -11.87 12.32 -8.00
C ARG A 172 -11.27 13.18 -6.89
N GLU A 173 -11.11 14.47 -7.13
CA GLU A 173 -10.50 15.40 -6.19
C GLU A 173 -11.40 15.65 -4.98
N ARG A 174 -10.84 15.45 -3.78
CA ARG A 174 -11.50 15.71 -2.51
C ARG A 174 -10.78 16.87 -1.83
N ARG A 175 -11.42 18.04 -1.81
CA ARG A 175 -10.91 19.24 -1.12
C ARG A 175 -11.19 19.21 0.38
N GLY A 176 -12.21 18.48 0.82
CA GLY A 176 -12.52 18.29 2.22
C GLY A 176 -11.56 17.31 2.89
N PHE A 177 -10.98 17.71 4.02
CA PHE A 177 -10.10 16.84 4.79
C PHE A 177 -10.90 15.76 5.52
N SER A 178 -10.61 14.50 5.21
CA SER A 178 -11.01 13.37 6.05
C SER A 178 -9.92 12.32 6.03
N TRP A 179 -9.22 12.20 7.16
CA TRP A 179 -8.24 11.14 7.41
C TRP A 179 -8.93 9.77 7.59
N ARG A 180 -10.24 9.75 7.86
CA ARG A 180 -10.99 8.51 8.06
C ARG A 180 -11.02 7.72 6.75
N ARG A 181 -10.72 6.41 6.85
CA ARG A 181 -10.75 5.42 5.76
C ARG A 181 -9.58 5.48 4.76
N ILE A 182 -8.54 6.28 5.01
CA ILE A 182 -7.30 6.20 4.22
C ILE A 182 -6.38 5.19 4.90
N LYS A 183 -5.88 4.23 4.11
CA LYS A 183 -5.02 3.15 4.55
C LYS A 183 -3.81 3.07 3.64
N SER A 184 -2.64 2.88 4.22
CA SER A 184 -1.36 2.71 3.49
C SER A 184 -1.31 1.43 2.67
N CYS A 185 -2.22 0.48 2.90
CA CYS A 185 -2.35 -0.77 2.14
C CYS A 185 -2.54 -0.57 0.63
N ASN A 186 -2.94 0.63 0.21
CA ASN A 186 -3.06 1.05 -1.18
C ASN A 186 -3.05 2.58 -1.23
N LEU A 187 -1.86 3.17 -1.29
CA LEU A 187 -1.67 4.61 -1.24
C LEU A 187 -0.56 5.03 -2.22
N GLY A 188 -0.88 5.91 -3.16
CA GLY A 188 0.07 6.51 -4.08
C GLY A 188 0.45 7.93 -3.64
N VAL A 189 1.74 8.23 -3.53
CA VAL A 189 2.27 9.54 -3.07
C VAL A 189 3.51 9.90 -3.85
N TRP A 190 3.69 11.18 -4.18
CA TRP A 190 4.94 11.65 -4.76
C TRP A 190 6.09 11.59 -3.76
N ARG A 191 7.27 11.21 -4.22
CA ARG A 191 8.49 11.24 -3.41
C ARG A 191 8.75 12.63 -2.83
N SER A 192 8.58 13.68 -3.64
CA SER A 192 8.75 15.07 -3.19
C SER A 192 7.86 15.41 -2.01
N ASP A 193 6.62 14.93 -2.01
CA ASP A 193 5.66 15.16 -0.93
C ASP A 193 6.03 14.34 0.32
N LEU A 194 6.58 13.13 0.14
CA LEU A 194 7.12 12.33 1.24
C LEU A 194 8.35 12.98 1.86
N ASP A 195 9.29 13.49 1.06
CA ASP A 195 10.46 14.22 1.55
C ASP A 195 10.03 15.50 2.29
N LEU A 196 9.02 16.23 1.79
CA LEU A 196 8.47 17.44 2.41
C LEU A 196 7.96 17.20 3.85
N VAL A 197 7.35 16.05 4.10
CA VAL A 197 6.81 15.69 5.43
C VAL A 197 7.74 14.81 6.25
N ASN A 198 8.96 14.55 5.75
CA ASN A 198 9.94 13.65 6.37
C ASN A 198 9.47 12.17 6.47
N GLY A 199 8.65 11.71 5.52
CA GLY A 199 8.15 10.32 5.43
C GLY A 199 7.18 9.91 6.54
N PHE A 200 7.12 8.61 6.84
CA PHE A 200 6.37 8.09 7.98
C PHE A 200 7.07 8.46 9.29
N ASP A 201 6.29 8.66 10.36
CA ASP A 201 6.86 8.90 11.68
C ASP A 201 7.13 7.58 12.41
N GLU A 202 8.41 7.26 12.57
CA GLU A 202 8.91 6.06 13.23
C GLU A 202 8.77 6.11 14.75
N SER A 203 8.29 7.21 15.31
CA SER A 203 7.90 7.26 16.73
C SER A 203 6.61 6.47 17.00
N PHE A 204 5.84 6.13 15.96
CA PHE A 204 4.69 5.25 16.10
C PHE A 204 5.17 3.81 16.32
N SER A 205 5.03 3.34 17.55
CA SER A 205 5.22 1.94 17.92
C SER A 205 3.87 1.23 18.08
N GLY A 206 3.85 -0.07 17.78
CA GLY A 206 2.62 -0.86 17.86
C GLY A 206 1.66 -0.59 16.70
N TRP A 207 0.54 -1.30 16.71
CA TRP A 207 -0.37 -1.31 15.57
C TRP A 207 -1.14 0.01 15.41
N GLY A 208 -1.03 0.60 14.22
CA GLY A 208 -1.99 1.51 13.63
C GLY A 208 -1.73 3.00 13.81
N HIS A 209 -2.41 3.77 12.95
CA HIS A 209 -2.45 5.23 12.88
C HIS A 209 -1.20 5.93 12.35
N GLU A 210 -0.12 5.21 12.04
CA GLU A 210 1.04 5.73 11.31
C GLU A 210 0.67 6.16 9.88
N ASP A 211 -0.28 5.44 9.27
CA ASP A 211 -0.87 5.76 7.97
C ASP A 211 -1.67 7.07 8.00
N SER A 212 -2.46 7.23 9.06
CA SER A 212 -3.34 8.36 9.30
C SER A 212 -2.53 9.61 9.60
N ASP A 213 -1.45 9.47 10.38
CA ASP A 213 -0.48 10.52 10.68
C ASP A 213 0.18 11.06 9.41
N LEU A 214 0.71 10.17 8.55
CA LEU A 214 1.32 10.58 7.28
C LEU A 214 0.36 11.44 6.46
N VAL A 215 -0.89 11.00 6.32
CA VAL A 215 -1.91 11.71 5.54
C VAL A 215 -2.29 13.05 6.16
N VAL A 216 -2.39 13.14 7.49
CA VAL A 216 -2.60 14.41 8.21
C VAL A 216 -1.47 15.39 7.87
N ARG A 217 -0.23 14.94 7.96
CA ARG A 217 0.96 15.78 7.71
C ARG A 217 1.04 16.22 6.25
N LEU A 218 0.77 15.33 5.29
CA LEU A 218 0.68 15.66 3.87
C LEU A 218 -0.40 16.72 3.61
N PHE A 219 -1.58 16.59 4.22
CA PHE A 219 -2.64 17.57 4.05
C PHE A 219 -2.28 18.93 4.68
N ASN A 220 -1.66 18.93 5.85
CA ASN A 220 -1.17 20.16 6.48
C ASN A 220 -0.07 20.83 5.63
N ALA A 221 0.67 20.06 4.83
CA ALA A 221 1.64 20.56 3.86
C ALA A 221 1.02 21.03 2.53
N GLY A 222 -0.30 20.97 2.38
CA GLY A 222 -1.03 21.42 1.18
C GLY A 222 -1.31 20.32 0.14
N VAL A 223 -0.94 19.07 0.40
CA VAL A 223 -1.23 17.94 -0.50
C VAL A 223 -2.71 17.58 -0.43
N LEU A 224 -3.36 17.55 -1.58
CA LEU A 224 -4.76 17.17 -1.73
C LEU A 224 -4.91 15.67 -2.00
N ARG A 225 -6.16 15.19 -1.96
CA ARG A 225 -6.46 13.77 -2.17
C ARG A 225 -7.25 13.56 -3.45
N LYS A 226 -6.85 12.55 -4.22
CA LYS A 226 -7.67 11.88 -5.24
C LYS A 226 -8.20 10.54 -4.72
N ASP A 227 -9.48 10.29 -4.98
CA ASP A 227 -10.13 9.02 -4.70
C ASP A 227 -9.77 7.99 -5.79
N GLY A 228 -9.17 6.86 -5.38
CA GLY A 228 -8.76 5.76 -6.26
C GLY A 228 -9.83 4.67 -6.43
N ALA A 229 -11.00 4.79 -5.80
CA ALA A 229 -12.10 3.84 -6.01
C ALA A 229 -12.52 3.78 -7.49
N PHE A 230 -12.89 2.59 -7.96
CA PHE A 230 -13.12 2.23 -9.36
C PHE A 230 -11.91 2.44 -10.27
N ALA A 231 -10.69 2.37 -9.74
CA ALA A 231 -9.46 2.50 -10.53
C ALA A 231 -8.33 1.64 -9.95
N THR A 232 -8.06 1.73 -8.65
CA THR A 232 -6.88 1.11 -8.04
C THR A 232 -7.21 -0.06 -7.12
N GLU A 233 -8.30 -0.80 -7.37
CA GLU A 233 -8.72 -1.91 -6.50
C GLU A 233 -7.64 -2.97 -6.24
N VAL A 234 -7.57 -3.39 -4.98
CA VAL A 234 -6.83 -4.57 -4.55
C VAL A 234 -7.77 -5.56 -3.87
N PHE A 235 -7.49 -6.86 -3.96
CA PHE A 235 -8.14 -7.90 -3.18
C PHE A 235 -7.34 -8.13 -1.90
N HIS A 236 -7.90 -7.73 -0.77
CA HIS A 236 -7.29 -7.89 0.54
C HIS A 236 -7.59 -9.29 1.05
N LEU A 237 -6.56 -10.12 1.12
CA LEU A 237 -6.62 -11.45 1.71
C LEU A 237 -6.99 -11.31 3.19
N TRP A 238 -7.85 -12.19 3.66
CA TRP A 238 -8.23 -12.23 5.07
C TRP A 238 -7.02 -12.62 5.92
N HIS A 239 -6.95 -12.02 7.11
CA HIS A 239 -6.02 -12.39 8.17
C HIS A 239 -6.67 -12.05 9.52
N PRO A 240 -6.26 -12.70 10.62
CA PRO A 240 -6.68 -12.30 11.96
C PRO A 240 -6.29 -10.85 12.25
N GLU A 241 -7.15 -10.09 12.94
CA GLU A 241 -6.80 -8.74 13.35
C GLU A 241 -5.68 -8.78 14.40
N ALA A 242 -4.65 -7.96 14.23
CA ALA A 242 -3.61 -7.78 15.23
C ALA A 242 -4.19 -7.09 16.49
N LEU A 243 -3.60 -7.40 17.65
CA LEU A 243 -3.93 -6.74 18.92
C LEU A 243 -3.74 -5.22 18.79
N ARG A 244 -4.74 -4.46 19.23
CA ARG A 244 -4.84 -3.00 19.03
C ARG A 244 -4.38 -2.20 20.26
N ASP A 245 -3.43 -2.75 21.01
CA ASP A 245 -3.10 -2.29 22.37
C ASP A 245 -2.63 -0.82 22.44
N HIS A 246 -2.16 -0.27 21.32
CA HIS A 246 -1.73 1.13 21.18
C HIS A 246 -2.61 2.00 20.26
N ALA A 247 -3.71 1.47 19.73
CA ALA A 247 -4.52 2.21 18.76
C ALA A 247 -5.14 3.50 19.35
N LEU A 248 -5.48 3.50 20.65
CA LEU A 248 -6.04 4.67 21.32
C LEU A 248 -5.02 5.79 21.53
N SER A 249 -3.80 5.47 21.98
CA SER A 249 -2.73 6.45 22.16
C SER A 249 -2.29 7.04 20.81
N ASN A 250 -2.12 6.19 19.80
CA ASN A 250 -1.70 6.63 18.46
C ASN A 250 -2.78 7.52 17.83
N ARG A 251 -4.07 7.19 18.01
CA ARG A 251 -5.17 8.05 17.57
C ARG A 251 -5.12 9.45 18.19
N ARG A 252 -4.78 9.57 19.48
CA ARG A 252 -4.66 10.88 20.15
C ARG A 252 -3.57 11.73 19.51
N VAL A 253 -2.42 11.14 19.21
CA VAL A 253 -1.32 11.81 18.50
C VAL A 253 -1.76 12.33 17.13
N VAL A 254 -2.47 11.51 16.35
CA VAL A 254 -2.99 11.94 15.03
C VAL A 254 -3.96 13.13 15.16
N LEU A 255 -4.86 13.10 16.14
CA LEU A 255 -5.82 14.19 16.38
C LEU A 255 -5.11 15.49 16.79
N GLU A 256 -4.12 15.40 17.67
CA GLU A 256 -3.31 16.53 18.10
C GLU A 256 -2.53 17.14 16.94
N ARG A 257 -1.88 16.31 16.11
CA ARG A 257 -1.15 16.77 14.91
C ARG A 257 -2.07 17.42 13.87
N ALA A 258 -3.29 16.92 13.74
CA ALA A 258 -4.30 17.54 12.87
C ALA A 258 -4.74 18.92 13.38
N ALA A 259 -4.88 19.09 14.70
CA ALA A 259 -5.22 20.36 15.32
C ALA A 259 -4.06 21.36 15.24
N ASN A 260 -2.84 20.92 15.55
CA ASN A 260 -1.63 21.75 15.60
C ASN A 260 -1.01 22.03 14.23
N LYS A 261 -1.60 21.53 13.14
CA LYS A 261 -1.07 21.67 11.77
C LYS A 261 0.37 21.16 11.62
N THR A 262 0.71 20.09 12.33
CA THR A 262 2.03 19.46 12.23
C THR A 262 2.28 18.97 10.79
N VAL A 263 3.47 19.24 10.25
CA VAL A 263 3.89 18.85 8.90
C VAL A 263 5.02 17.82 8.92
N LEU A 264 6.00 17.97 9.82
CA LEU A 264 7.17 17.09 9.86
C LEU A 264 6.98 15.92 10.81
N ALA A 265 7.40 14.72 10.39
CA ALA A 265 7.59 13.59 11.29
C ALA A 265 8.67 13.89 12.33
N ILE A 266 8.47 13.43 13.57
CA ILE A 266 9.46 13.56 14.65
C ILE A 266 10.70 12.71 14.34
N LYS A 267 10.48 11.45 13.96
CA LYS A 267 11.54 10.54 13.51
C LYS A 267 11.18 10.02 12.13
N GLY A 268 11.97 10.39 11.12
CA GLY A 268 11.59 10.14 9.71
C GLY A 268 12.77 9.88 8.79
N LEU A 269 12.60 10.18 7.51
CA LEU A 269 13.61 9.94 6.46
C LEU A 269 14.97 10.61 6.74
N ASN A 270 14.96 11.84 7.24
CA ASN A 270 16.18 12.60 7.53
C ASN A 270 17.03 11.95 8.62
N THR A 271 16.39 11.34 9.62
CA THR A 271 17.09 10.60 10.68
C THR A 271 17.85 9.39 10.11
N ARG A 272 17.35 8.80 9.03
CA ARG A 272 17.97 7.64 8.37
C ARG A 272 19.02 8.00 7.33
N LYS A 273 18.88 9.14 6.65
CA LYS A 273 19.92 9.61 5.70
C LYS A 273 21.23 9.95 6.43
N ALA A 274 21.18 10.20 7.74
CA ALA A 274 22.33 10.53 8.58
C ALA A 274 22.95 9.32 9.31
N SER A 275 22.37 8.11 9.19
CA SER A 275 22.80 6.87 9.87
C SER A 275 23.38 5.87 8.89
#